data_AF-A0A2V6KGV5-F1
#
_entry.id   AF-A0A2V6KGV5-F1
#
_cell.length_a   1.000
_cell.length_b   1.000
_cell.length_c   1.000
_cell.angle_alpha   90.00
_cell.angle_beta   90.00
_cell.angle_gamma   90.00
#
_symmetry.space_group_name_H-M   'P 1'
#
loop_
_entity.id
_entity.type
_entity.pdbx_description
1 polymer ?
#
loop_
_entity_poly.entity_id
_entity_poly.type
_entity_poly.pdbx_seq_one_letter_code
_entity_poly.pdbx_strand_id
1 'polypeptide(L)' 'MARRTGRKLMGNAATLKKPTLKSLAAEMRRLQERIEGMEDLIELRSAVERNKSKPGVPWEQVKAELELD' A
#
# COMPACT_ATOMS: atom_id res chain seq x y z
N MET A 1 -17.28 -55.11 -15.73
CA MET A 1 -16.34 -54.06 -16.19
C MET A 1 -16.55 -52.79 -15.37
N ALA A 2 -15.47 -52.15 -14.96
CA ALA A 2 -15.37 -51.27 -13.81
C ALA A 2 -16.02 -49.87 -13.97
N ARG A 3 -16.48 -49.35 -12.83
CA ARG A 3 -17.15 -48.06 -12.63
C ARG A 3 -16.19 -46.90 -12.95
N ARG A 4 -16.55 -46.02 -13.89
CA ARG A 4 -15.89 -44.71 -14.03
C ARG A 4 -16.33 -43.83 -12.86
N THR A 5 -15.47 -43.74 -11.85
CA THR A 5 -15.53 -42.68 -10.84
C THR A 5 -15.38 -41.33 -11.54
N GLY A 6 -16.49 -40.63 -11.72
CA GLY A 6 -16.50 -39.21 -12.02
C GLY A 6 -15.79 -38.50 -10.87
N ARG A 7 -14.56 -38.07 -11.13
CA ARG A 7 -13.80 -37.18 -10.27
C ARG A 7 -14.59 -35.87 -10.24
N LYS A 8 -15.42 -35.68 -9.20
CA LYS A 8 -16.11 -34.43 -8.92
C LYS A 8 -15.02 -33.41 -8.62
N LEU A 9 -14.54 -32.73 -9.67
CA LEU A 9 -13.67 -31.57 -9.53
C LEU A 9 -14.39 -30.64 -8.56
N MET A 10 -13.72 -30.35 -7.45
CA MET A 10 -14.15 -29.39 -6.46
C MET A 10 -14.37 -28.06 -7.16
N GLY A 11 -15.60 -27.82 -7.57
CA GLY A 11 -16.09 -26.50 -7.93
C GLY A 11 -16.22 -25.67 -6.67
N ASN A 12 -15.10 -25.38 -6.00
CA ASN A 12 -14.97 -24.15 -5.24
C ASN A 12 -14.82 -23.00 -6.26
N ALA A 13 -15.79 -22.88 -7.16
CA ALA A 13 -16.14 -21.58 -7.68
C ALA A 13 -16.75 -20.86 -6.48
N ALA A 14 -15.88 -20.28 -5.64
CA ALA A 14 -16.25 -19.19 -4.77
C ALA A 14 -17.14 -18.31 -5.65
N THR A 15 -18.40 -18.17 -5.24
CA THR A 15 -19.40 -17.43 -6.01
C THR A 15 -18.80 -16.08 -6.34
N LEU A 16 -18.33 -15.92 -7.58
CA LEU A 16 -17.75 -14.69 -8.09
C LEU A 16 -18.90 -13.70 -8.15
N LYS A 17 -19.18 -13.08 -7.00
CA LYS A 17 -20.14 -12.00 -6.89
C LYS A 17 -19.70 -10.97 -7.91
N LYS A 18 -20.57 -10.70 -8.88
CA LYS A 18 -20.31 -9.69 -9.90
C LYS A 18 -19.89 -8.40 -9.16
N PRO A 19 -18.73 -7.82 -9.50
CA PRO A 19 -18.28 -6.61 -8.83
C PRO A 19 -19.36 -5.55 -9.01
N THR A 20 -19.77 -4.97 -7.88
CA THR A 20 -20.71 -3.86 -7.85
C THR A 20 -19.96 -2.56 -8.04
N LEU A 21 -20.64 -1.51 -8.48
CA LEU A 21 -20.05 -0.17 -8.52
C LEU A 21 -19.57 0.28 -7.13
N LYS A 22 -20.29 -0.11 -6.08
CA LYS A 22 -19.90 0.17 -4.69
C LYS A 22 -18.58 -0.52 -4.31
N SER A 23 -18.41 -1.79 -4.65
CA SER A 23 -17.15 -2.51 -4.38
C SER A 23 -16.00 -1.95 -5.21
N LEU A 24 -16.25 -1.56 -6.46
CA LEU A 24 -15.22 -0.92 -7.30
C LEU A 24 -14.78 0.43 -6.72
N ALA A 25 -15.73 1.26 -6.29
CA ALA A 25 -15.41 2.55 -5.68
C ALA A 25 -14.61 2.39 -4.38
N ALA A 26 -14.91 1.38 -3.57
CA ALA A 26 -14.15 1.08 -2.35
C ALA A 26 -12.72 0.63 -2.67
N GLU A 27 -12.53 -0.25 -3.66
CA GLU A 27 -11.20 -0.68 -4.09
C GLU A 27 -10.40 0.48 -4.70
N MET A 28 -11.04 1.37 -5.46
CA MET A 28 -10.36 2.53 -6.03
C MET A 28 -9.86 3.49 -4.96
N ARG A 29 -10.66 3.75 -3.92
CA ARG A 29 -10.23 4.54 -2.77
C ARG A 29 -9.06 3.89 -2.05
N ARG A 30 -9.13 2.58 -1.78
CA ARG A 30 -8.04 1.84 -1.14
C ARG A 30 -6.74 1.89 -1.97
N LEU A 31 -6.85 1.81 -3.29
CA LEU A 31 -5.68 1.91 -4.17
C LEU A 31 -5.11 3.32 -4.19
N GLN A 32 -5.95 4.35 -4.19
CA GLN A 32 -5.51 5.74 -4.08
C GLN A 32 -4.72 5.96 -2.79
N GLU A 33 -5.27 5.60 -1.62
CA GLU A 33 -4.59 5.73 -0.32
C GLU A 33 -3.24 4.99 -0.30
N ARG A 34 -3.17 3.83 -0.96
CA ARG A 34 -1.92 3.06 -1.06
C ARG A 34 -0.89 3.74 -1.97
N ILE A 35 -1.33 4.37 -3.07
CA ILE A 35 -0.44 5.09 -3.98
C ILE A 35 0.11 6.32 -3.25
N GLU A 36 -0.73 7.09 -2.56
CA GLU A 36 -0.32 8.25 -1.76
C GLU A 36 0.77 7.84 -0.74
N GLY A 37 0.54 6.76 0.01
CA GLY A 37 1.56 6.26 0.94
C GLY A 37 2.84 5.75 0.26
N MET A 38 2.79 5.29 -0.99
CA MET A 38 4.00 4.94 -1.75
C MET A 38 4.75 6.19 -2.22
N GLU A 39 4.04 7.23 -2.63
CA GLU A 39 4.61 8.52 -3.04
C GLU A 39 5.33 9.18 -1.86
N ASP A 40 4.71 9.20 -0.67
CA ASP A 40 5.34 9.69 0.57
C ASP A 40 6.66 8.95 0.88
N LEU A 41 6.67 7.62 0.72
CA LEU A 41 7.87 6.81 0.95
C LEU A 41 8.96 7.05 -0.10
N ILE A 42 8.57 7.31 -1.35
CA ILE A 42 9.51 7.67 -2.41
C ILE A 42 10.14 9.03 -2.08
N GLU A 43 9.33 10.01 -1.69
CA GLU A 43 9.81 11.34 -1.30
C GLU A 43 10.77 11.25 -0.10
N LEU A 44 10.40 10.49 0.94
CA LEU A 44 11.26 10.26 2.10
C LEU A 44 12.59 9.63 1.69
N ARG A 45 12.56 8.59 0.85
CA ARG A 45 13.78 7.95 0.33
C ARG A 45 14.65 8.94 -0.43
N SER A 46 14.05 9.76 -1.29
CA SER A 46 14.75 10.82 -2.02
C SER A 46 15.33 11.89 -1.08
N ALA A 47 14.66 12.24 0.02
CA ALA A 47 15.18 13.14 1.03
C ALA A 47 16.39 12.53 1.78
N VAL A 48 16.31 11.25 2.14
CA VAL A 48 17.43 10.52 2.77
C VAL A 48 18.64 10.50 1.84
N GLU A 49 18.50 10.13 0.57
CA GLU A 49 19.63 10.09 -0.37
C GLU A 49 20.23 11.48 -0.61
N ARG A 50 19.40 12.53 -0.73
CA ARG A 50 19.88 13.92 -0.87
C ARG A 50 20.65 14.43 0.35
N ASN A 51 20.40 13.87 1.53
CA ASN A 51 20.97 14.34 2.80
C ASN A 51 22.02 13.38 3.41
N LYS A 52 22.23 12.20 2.81
CA LYS A 52 23.10 11.13 3.32
C LYS A 52 24.53 11.56 3.67
N SER A 53 25.08 12.53 2.96
CA SER A 53 26.45 13.04 3.14
C SER A 53 26.50 14.42 3.79
N LYS A 54 25.35 15.00 4.15
CA LYS A 54 25.30 16.32 4.79
C LYS A 54 25.39 16.14 6.31
N PRO A 55 26.16 16.98 7.02
CA PRO A 55 26.09 17.01 8.47
C PRO A 55 24.65 17.36 8.89
N GLY A 56 24.14 16.63 9.88
CA GLY A 56 22.84 16.96 10.48
C GLY A 56 22.88 18.31 11.20
N VAL A 57 21.72 18.96 11.30
CA VAL A 57 21.55 20.15 12.13
C VAL A 57 21.24 19.69 13.56
N PRO A 58 21.90 20.25 14.60
CA PRO A 58 21.57 19.92 15.98
C PRO A 58 20.09 20.14 16.29
N TRP A 59 19.48 19.21 17.02
CA TRP A 59 18.04 19.27 17.31
C TRP A 59 17.61 20.54 18.04
N GLU A 60 18.45 21.04 18.96
CA GLU A 60 18.19 22.30 19.67
C GLU A 60 18.11 23.50 18.72
N GLN A 61 18.91 23.50 17.64
CA GLN A 61 18.85 24.54 16.62
C GLN A 61 17.55 24.43 15.80
N VAL A 62 17.16 23.21 15.40
CA VAL A 62 15.91 22.98 14.65
C VAL A 62 14.69 23.40 15.47
N LYS A 63 14.67 23.09 16.77
CA LYS A 63 13.60 23.51 17.69
C LYS A 63 13.46 25.02 17.77
N ALA A 64 14.58 25.74 17.92
CA ALA A 64 14.59 27.20 17.94
C ALA A 64 14.09 27.81 16.62
N GLU A 65 14.47 27.24 15.47
CA GLU A 65 14.03 27.69 14.15
C GLU A 65 12.54 27.41 13.87
N LEU A 66 12.00 26.34 14.45
CA LEU A 66 10.60 25.94 14.28
C LEU A 66 9.68 26.41 15.43
N GLU A 67 10.20 27.19 16.38
CA GLU A 67 9.48 27.65 17.57
C GLU A 67 8.85 26.49 18.36
N LEU A 68 9.59 25.38 18.49
CA LEU A 68 9.21 24.20 19.26
C LEU A 68 9.95 24.21 20.61
N ASP A 69 9.21 24.13 21.71
CA ASP A 69 9.78 24.01 23.07
C ASP A 69 10.22 22.56 23.39
#